data_AF-A0A669BAE2-F1
#
_entry.id   AF-A0A669BAE2-F1
#
_cell.length_a   1.000
_cell.length_b   1.000
_cell.length_c   1.000
_cell.angle_alpha   90.00
_cell.angle_beta   90.00
_cell.angle_gamma   90.00
#
_symmetry.space_group_name_H-M   'P 1'
#
loop_
_entity.id
_entity.type
_entity.pdbx_description
1 polymer ?
#
loop_
_entity_poly.entity_id
_entity_poly.type
_entity_poly.pdbx_seq_one_letter_code
_entity_poly.pdbx_strand_id
1 'polypeptide(L)'
;MKSDVEELMPRLLPMECGSGTGEDLDLSGPPRNPQEYLRQVQLEASLCPEVVVAQIDPKKLRKKQTVNVSVAGCHAAPVGFSPSLRWQQQQVSNFSEIRQSITRHRKHWTSQTLDDNVLMPKLTDEEGWKRFCLGEKVYLGTSSTHTDAEQEPALDYSKMGFPPFLSIISRLNQSTVLMVLEILIGWFEEREFVPQLGRWLYALLACLEKPLLPEAHSSIRQLARRCAQLRSTLVGHNPTISCKALSLCAITPCLKRPQHAMFF
;
A
#
# COMPACT_ATOMS: atom_id res chain seq x y z
N MET A 1 9.61 10.60 37.37
CA MET A 1 9.29 10.41 35.94
C MET A 1 9.36 11.77 35.28
N LYS A 2 10.50 12.12 34.66
CA LYS A 2 10.59 13.33 33.83
C LYS A 2 9.84 13.00 32.55
N SER A 3 8.79 13.75 32.27
CA SER A 3 8.09 13.67 31.00
C SER A 3 9.06 14.19 29.92
N ASP A 4 9.54 13.29 29.06
CA ASP A 4 10.25 13.61 27.82
C ASP A 4 9.27 14.28 26.83
N VAL A 5 8.78 15.47 27.19
CA VAL A 5 8.10 16.36 26.26
C VAL A 5 9.23 17.13 25.59
N GLU A 6 9.54 16.81 24.34
CA GLU A 6 10.34 17.70 23.49
C GLU A 6 9.71 19.09 23.56
N GLU A 7 10.39 20.02 24.23
CA GLU A 7 9.95 21.39 24.39
C GLU A 7 10.00 22.04 23.00
N LEU A 8 8.86 22.51 22.48
CA LEU A 8 8.75 23.10 21.14
C LEU A 8 9.63 24.34 20.96
N MET A 9 9.94 25.04 22.06
CA MET A 9 10.82 26.20 22.11
C MET A 9 11.70 26.12 23.36
N PRO A 10 12.78 25.31 23.34
CA PRO A 10 13.61 25.12 24.52
C PRO A 10 14.40 26.39 24.85
N ARG A 11 14.57 26.67 26.13
CA ARG A 11 15.41 27.78 26.60
C ARG A 11 16.89 27.43 26.40
N LEU A 12 17.53 28.05 25.42
CA LEU A 12 18.95 27.81 25.09
C LEU A 12 19.92 28.71 25.86
N LEU A 13 19.43 29.83 26.38
CA LEU A 13 20.25 30.78 27.12
C LEU A 13 20.03 30.61 28.62
N PRO A 14 21.11 30.48 29.42
CA PRO A 14 21.00 30.45 30.87
C PRO A 14 20.43 31.77 31.36
N MET A 15 19.33 31.70 32.10
CA MET A 15 18.79 32.83 32.82
C MET A 15 18.60 32.43 34.28
N GLU A 16 19.19 33.19 35.19
CA GLU A 16 19.06 32.98 36.62
C GLU A 16 17.67 33.44 37.07
N CYS A 17 16.76 32.49 37.23
CA CYS A 17 15.43 32.73 37.77
C CYS A 17 15.45 32.40 39.27
N GLY A 18 15.96 33.31 40.11
CA GLY A 18 15.78 33.19 41.56
C GLY A 18 16.83 33.86 42.45
N SER A 19 16.31 34.75 43.30
CA SER A 19 16.83 35.24 44.60
C SER A 19 18.15 36.03 44.62
N GLY A 20 18.02 37.36 44.74
CA GLY A 20 19.03 38.18 45.41
C GLY A 20 19.43 39.44 44.66
N THR A 21 18.55 40.44 44.65
CA THR A 21 18.81 41.82 45.11
C THR A 21 17.62 42.67 44.68
N GLY A 22 16.98 43.33 45.65
CA GLY A 22 16.02 44.41 45.42
C GLY A 22 16.76 45.65 44.96
N GLU A 23 17.39 45.58 43.79
CA GLU A 23 17.80 46.76 43.06
C GLU A 23 16.69 47.03 42.06
N ASP A 24 16.04 48.18 42.22
CA ASP A 24 15.20 48.79 41.21
C ASP A 24 16.04 48.99 39.95
N LEU A 25 16.20 47.91 39.16
CA LEU A 25 16.86 47.96 37.88
C LEU A 25 15.95 48.79 36.99
N ASP A 26 16.38 50.00 36.72
CA ASP A 26 15.74 50.90 35.77
C ASP A 26 15.85 50.29 34.36
N LEU A 27 14.86 49.47 34.01
CA LEU A 27 14.74 48.77 32.73
C LEU A 27 14.36 49.71 31.58
N SER A 28 14.28 51.03 31.83
CA SER A 28 14.05 52.05 30.81
C SER A 28 15.35 52.47 30.09
N GLY A 29 16.53 52.19 30.66
CA GLY A 29 17.82 52.52 30.05
C GLY A 29 18.34 51.43 29.08
N PRO A 30 19.38 51.73 28.28
CA PRO A 30 20.05 50.71 27.47
C PRO A 30 20.74 49.67 28.38
N PRO A 31 20.56 48.36 28.13
CA PRO A 31 21.10 47.32 28.98
C PRO A 31 22.63 47.27 28.90
N ARG A 32 23.29 47.09 30.05
CA ARG A 32 24.75 47.07 30.14
C ARG A 32 25.33 45.66 30.17
N ASN A 33 24.49 44.66 30.43
CA ASN A 33 24.89 43.26 30.53
C ASN A 33 23.91 42.31 29.78
N PRO A 34 24.35 41.15 29.26
CA PRO A 34 23.45 40.22 28.54
C PRO A 34 22.29 39.69 29.38
N GLN A 35 22.48 39.50 30.69
CA GLN A 35 21.41 39.06 31.61
C GLN A 35 20.34 40.14 31.86
N GLU A 36 20.71 41.42 31.79
CA GLU A 36 19.75 42.54 31.87
C GLU A 36 18.95 42.62 30.57
N TYR A 37 19.62 42.47 29.43
CA TYR A 37 18.98 42.43 28.12
C TYR A 37 17.94 41.30 28.04
N LEU A 38 18.28 40.07 28.44
CA LEU A 38 17.34 38.95 28.38
C LEU A 38 16.14 39.15 29.32
N ARG A 39 16.32 39.79 30.47
CA ARG A 39 15.21 40.16 31.37
C ARG A 39 14.32 41.24 30.75
N GLN A 40 14.89 42.27 30.15
CA GLN A 40 14.14 43.32 29.45
C GLN A 40 13.33 42.74 28.29
N VAL A 41 13.91 41.83 27.51
CA VAL A 41 13.23 41.13 26.41
C VAL A 41 12.11 40.22 26.92
N GLN A 42 12.29 39.52 28.05
CA GLN A 42 11.20 38.72 28.63
C GLN A 42 10.02 39.59 29.08
N LEU A 43 10.31 40.74 29.68
CA LEU A 43 9.28 41.69 30.11
C LEU A 43 8.56 42.29 28.89
N GLU A 44 9.29 42.77 27.89
CA GLU A 44 8.72 43.26 26.62
C GLU A 44 7.86 42.19 25.94
N ALA A 45 8.36 40.96 25.84
CA ALA A 45 7.61 39.83 25.27
C ALA A 45 6.36 39.48 26.08
N SER A 46 6.39 39.58 27.42
CA SER A 46 5.21 39.37 28.28
C SER A 46 4.15 40.46 28.17
N LEU A 47 4.55 41.68 27.75
CA LEU A 47 3.65 42.77 27.45
C LEU A 47 3.00 42.61 26.07
N CYS A 48 3.67 41.89 25.17
CA CYS A 48 3.14 41.60 23.85
C CYS A 48 2.03 40.53 23.93
N PRO A 49 0.96 40.65 23.13
CA PRO A 49 -0.06 39.61 23.03
C PRO A 49 0.55 38.32 22.46
N GLU A 50 0.26 37.19 23.12
CA GLU A 50 0.80 35.86 22.74
C GLU A 50 0.40 35.44 21.32
N VAL A 51 -0.82 35.78 20.91
CA VAL A 51 -1.33 35.50 19.56
C VAL A 51 -1.92 36.77 18.98
N VAL A 52 -1.46 37.12 17.78
CA VAL A 52 -2.00 38.21 16.97
C VAL A 52 -2.58 37.65 15.67
N VAL A 53 -3.77 38.10 15.30
CA VAL A 53 -4.45 37.69 14.06
C VAL A 53 -4.60 38.89 13.15
N ALA A 54 -3.89 38.88 12.02
CA ALA A 54 -4.04 39.91 10.99
C ALA A 54 -5.25 39.60 10.10
N GLN A 55 -6.14 40.57 9.92
CA GLN A 55 -7.29 40.45 9.03
C GLN A 55 -6.86 40.64 7.57
N ILE A 56 -6.87 39.56 6.79
CA ILE A 56 -6.52 39.55 5.37
C ILE A 56 -7.78 39.26 4.55
N ASP A 57 -8.00 40.01 3.47
CA ASP A 57 -9.14 39.78 2.57
C ASP A 57 -9.04 38.40 1.90
N PRO A 58 -9.97 37.45 2.20
CA PRO A 58 -9.92 36.09 1.70
C PRO A 58 -10.12 36.00 0.18
N LYS A 59 -10.71 37.02 -0.46
CA LYS A 59 -10.93 37.06 -1.91
C LYS A 59 -9.61 37.11 -2.69
N LYS A 60 -8.56 37.71 -2.11
CA LYS A 60 -7.23 37.79 -2.71
C LYS A 60 -6.52 36.44 -2.74
N LEU A 61 -6.81 35.56 -1.78
CA LEU A 61 -6.18 34.24 -1.64
C LEU A 61 -6.84 33.17 -2.53
N ARG A 62 -8.17 33.25 -2.70
CA ARG A 62 -8.93 32.27 -3.50
C ARG A 62 -8.56 32.23 -5.00
N LYS A 63 -8.07 33.33 -5.57
CA LYS A 63 -7.76 33.44 -7.01
C LYS A 63 -6.56 32.58 -7.45
N LYS A 64 -5.70 32.16 -6.53
CA LYS A 64 -4.44 31.42 -6.83
C LYS A 64 -4.33 30.09 -6.08
N GLN A 65 -5.43 29.55 -5.56
CA GLN A 65 -5.39 28.30 -4.82
C GLN A 65 -5.14 27.12 -5.77
N THR A 66 -4.09 26.36 -5.52
CA THR A 66 -3.82 25.10 -6.20
C THR A 66 -4.76 24.01 -5.69
N VAL A 67 -5.19 23.13 -6.60
CA VAL A 67 -6.05 21.99 -6.25
C VAL A 67 -5.18 20.81 -5.84
N ASN A 68 -5.48 20.21 -4.69
CA ASN A 68 -4.92 18.92 -4.32
C ASN A 68 -5.69 17.82 -5.08
N VAL A 69 -5.00 17.13 -5.99
CA VAL A 69 -5.61 16.06 -6.79
C VAL A 69 -5.76 14.81 -5.92
N SER A 70 -7.00 14.49 -5.55
CA SER A 70 -7.33 13.24 -4.86
C SER A 70 -7.57 12.12 -5.87
N VAL A 71 -6.99 10.95 -5.64
CA VAL A 71 -7.26 9.77 -6.46
C VAL A 71 -8.69 9.28 -6.20
N ALA A 72 -9.46 9.05 -7.27
CA ALA A 72 -10.83 8.55 -7.18
C ALA A 72 -10.93 7.22 -6.41
N GLY A 73 -12.09 7.00 -5.78
CA GLY A 73 -12.42 5.75 -5.08
C GLY A 73 -12.67 4.57 -6.02
N CYS A 74 -13.09 3.43 -5.45
CA CYS A 74 -13.56 2.30 -6.25
C CYS A 74 -14.98 2.55 -6.76
N HIS A 75 -15.24 2.20 -8.02
CA HIS A 75 -16.60 2.27 -8.59
C HIS A 75 -17.54 1.30 -7.86
N ALA A 76 -18.76 1.76 -7.57
CA ALA A 76 -19.80 0.93 -6.99
C ALA A 76 -20.11 -0.27 -7.91
N ALA A 77 -20.48 -1.40 -7.33
CA ALA A 77 -20.91 -2.55 -8.12
C ALA A 77 -22.23 -2.21 -8.82
N PRO A 78 -22.41 -2.60 -10.10
CA PRO A 78 -23.72 -2.58 -10.74
C PRO A 78 -24.76 -3.36 -9.91
N VAL A 79 -26.04 -3.00 -10.05
CA VAL A 79 -27.14 -3.63 -9.29
C VAL A 79 -27.15 -5.14 -9.57
N GLY A 80 -27.17 -5.95 -8.51
CA GLY A 80 -27.11 -7.42 -8.60
C GLY A 80 -25.70 -8.03 -8.64
N PHE A 81 -24.65 -7.22 -8.81
CA PHE A 81 -23.25 -7.66 -8.80
C PHE A 81 -22.51 -7.30 -7.49
N SER A 82 -23.20 -6.74 -6.51
CA SER A 82 -22.65 -6.55 -5.17
C SER A 82 -22.70 -7.86 -4.38
N PRO A 83 -21.56 -8.36 -3.87
CA PRO A 83 -21.56 -9.57 -3.05
C PRO A 83 -22.20 -9.27 -1.69
N SER A 84 -22.91 -10.25 -1.13
CA SER A 84 -23.50 -10.13 0.21
C SER A 84 -22.41 -9.96 1.28
N LEU A 85 -22.73 -9.27 2.37
CA LEU A 85 -21.78 -9.06 3.48
C LEU A 85 -21.28 -10.39 4.07
N ARG A 86 -22.18 -11.37 4.22
CA ARG A 86 -21.85 -12.72 4.70
C ARG A 86 -20.81 -13.41 3.81
N TRP A 87 -20.97 -13.30 2.49
CA TRP A 87 -20.00 -13.87 1.55
C TRP A 87 -18.65 -13.16 1.67
N GLN A 88 -18.63 -11.82 1.78
CA GLN A 88 -17.39 -11.06 1.97
C GLN A 88 -16.67 -11.50 3.26
N GLN A 89 -17.38 -11.61 4.38
CA GLN A 89 -16.81 -12.08 5.65
C GLN A 89 -16.23 -13.50 5.55
N GLN A 90 -16.93 -14.41 4.88
CA GLN A 90 -16.42 -15.77 4.65
C GLN A 90 -15.13 -15.78 3.83
N GLN A 91 -15.05 -14.97 2.75
CA GLN A 91 -13.84 -14.88 1.95
C GLN A 91 -12.65 -14.36 2.76
N VAL A 92 -12.90 -13.42 3.66
CA VAL A 92 -11.87 -12.82 4.52
C VAL A 92 -11.37 -13.82 5.56
N SER A 93 -12.27 -14.62 6.14
CA SER A 93 -11.89 -15.72 7.03
C SER A 93 -11.02 -16.75 6.30
N ASN A 94 -11.50 -17.25 5.16
CA ASN A 94 -10.76 -18.22 4.35
C ASN A 94 -9.39 -17.68 3.94
N PHE A 95 -9.30 -16.40 3.56
CA PHE A 95 -8.04 -15.77 3.19
C PHE A 95 -7.08 -15.66 4.39
N SER A 96 -7.58 -15.35 5.58
CA SER A 96 -6.80 -15.36 6.82
C SER A 96 -6.22 -16.74 7.13
N GLU A 97 -7.03 -17.80 6.99
CA GLU A 97 -6.62 -19.19 7.19
C GLU A 97 -5.53 -19.61 6.19
N ILE A 98 -5.69 -19.25 4.91
CA ILE A 98 -4.70 -19.52 3.87
C ILE A 98 -3.37 -18.82 4.21
N ARG A 99 -3.41 -17.56 4.62
CA ARG A 99 -2.20 -16.82 5.04
C ARG A 99 -1.50 -17.51 6.20
N GLN A 100 -2.25 -17.90 7.23
CA GLN A 100 -1.70 -18.62 8.38
C GLN A 100 -1.08 -19.97 7.96
N SER A 101 -1.72 -20.71 7.04
CA SER A 101 -1.20 -21.97 6.52
C SER A 101 0.10 -21.78 5.75
N ILE A 102 0.18 -20.77 4.88
CA ILE A 102 1.40 -20.43 4.14
C ILE A 102 2.52 -20.07 5.11
N THR A 103 2.27 -19.20 6.09
CA THR A 103 3.27 -18.82 7.09
C THR A 103 3.74 -20.02 7.91
N ARG A 104 2.82 -20.91 8.33
CA ARG A 104 3.13 -22.11 9.12
C ARG A 104 4.03 -23.09 8.37
N HIS A 105 3.72 -23.35 7.10
CA HIS A 105 4.43 -24.34 6.29
C HIS A 105 5.57 -23.74 5.45
N ARG A 106 5.87 -22.44 5.59
CA ARG A 106 6.85 -21.75 4.76
C ARG A 106 8.22 -22.45 4.75
N LYS A 107 8.75 -22.77 5.93
CA LYS A 107 10.05 -23.46 6.08
C LYS A 107 10.08 -24.82 5.37
N HIS A 108 8.97 -25.56 5.47
CA HIS A 108 8.83 -26.87 4.81
C HIS A 108 8.91 -26.73 3.28
N TRP A 109 8.13 -25.82 2.70
CA TRP A 109 8.11 -25.61 1.25
C TRP A 109 9.42 -24.99 0.71
N THR A 110 10.11 -24.15 1.49
CA THR A 110 11.42 -23.63 1.11
C THR A 110 12.50 -24.71 1.08
N SER A 111 12.36 -25.76 1.89
CA SER A 111 13.33 -26.87 1.96
C SER A 111 13.20 -27.90 0.83
N GLN A 112 12.04 -27.97 0.16
CA GLN A 112 11.81 -28.90 -0.94
C GLN A 112 12.51 -28.44 -2.23
N THR A 113 13.25 -29.31 -2.91
CA THR A 113 13.88 -28.98 -4.21
C THR A 113 12.83 -28.57 -5.24
N LEU A 114 13.14 -27.54 -6.04
CA LEU A 114 12.34 -27.22 -7.21
C LEU A 114 12.64 -28.24 -8.30
N ASP A 115 11.65 -28.57 -9.12
CA ASP A 115 11.89 -29.32 -10.35
C ASP A 115 12.83 -28.51 -11.25
N ASP A 116 13.73 -29.19 -11.98
CA ASP A 116 14.74 -28.56 -12.85
C ASP A 116 14.13 -27.62 -13.90
N ASN A 117 12.84 -27.79 -14.21
CA ASN A 117 12.10 -26.97 -15.15
C ASN A 117 11.73 -25.57 -14.62
N VAL A 118 11.87 -25.31 -13.31
CA VAL A 118 11.47 -24.05 -12.68
C VAL A 118 12.67 -23.10 -12.58
N LEU A 119 12.92 -22.34 -13.64
CA LEU A 119 13.91 -21.26 -13.64
C LEU A 119 13.25 -19.94 -13.20
N MET A 120 13.58 -19.49 -11.99
CA MET A 120 13.07 -18.22 -11.47
C MET A 120 13.75 -17.03 -12.18
N PRO A 121 12.99 -16.08 -12.73
CA PRO A 121 13.57 -14.90 -13.36
C PRO A 121 14.36 -14.04 -12.37
N LYS A 122 15.29 -13.25 -12.89
CA LYS A 122 16.04 -12.27 -12.08
C LYS A 122 15.11 -11.14 -11.63
N LEU A 123 15.47 -10.47 -10.53
CA LEU A 123 14.69 -9.35 -9.99
C LEU A 123 14.53 -8.17 -10.97
N THR A 124 15.47 -8.01 -11.90
CA THR A 124 15.49 -6.92 -12.88
C THR A 124 14.74 -7.25 -14.17
N ASP A 125 14.26 -8.49 -14.33
CA ASP A 125 13.65 -8.97 -15.58
C ASP A 125 12.13 -8.95 -15.48
N GLU A 126 11.54 -7.76 -15.64
CA GLU A 126 10.09 -7.59 -15.55
C GLU A 126 9.33 -8.46 -16.57
N GLU A 127 9.87 -8.56 -17.78
CA GLU A 127 9.28 -9.33 -18.87
C GLU A 127 9.42 -10.84 -18.64
N GLY A 128 10.53 -11.28 -18.02
CA GLY A 128 10.69 -12.65 -17.55
C GLY A 128 9.63 -13.03 -16.52
N TRP A 129 9.31 -12.15 -15.57
CA TRP A 129 8.25 -12.38 -14.58
C TRP A 129 6.86 -12.46 -15.20
N LYS A 130 6.55 -11.58 -16.16
CA LYS A 130 5.27 -11.64 -16.90
C LYS A 130 5.12 -12.97 -17.63
N ARG A 131 6.14 -13.42 -18.37
CA ARG A 131 6.15 -14.71 -19.07
C ARG A 131 6.09 -15.89 -18.10
N PHE A 132 6.81 -15.82 -16.99
CA PHE A 132 6.82 -16.86 -15.97
C PHE A 132 5.43 -17.05 -15.34
N CYS A 133 4.74 -15.97 -14.97
CA CYS A 133 3.44 -16.04 -14.31
C CYS A 133 2.27 -16.32 -15.27
N LEU A 134 2.27 -15.71 -16.46
CA LEU A 134 1.13 -15.72 -17.38
C LEU A 134 1.30 -16.68 -18.56
N GLY A 135 2.53 -17.06 -18.88
CA GLY A 135 2.87 -17.87 -20.05
C GLY A 135 2.96 -17.06 -21.34
N GLU A 136 3.68 -17.61 -22.31
CA GLU A 136 3.93 -16.98 -23.60
C GLU A 136 2.65 -16.76 -24.42
N LYS A 137 1.66 -17.67 -24.33
CA LYS A 137 0.37 -17.56 -25.02
C LYS A 137 -0.45 -16.35 -24.59
N VAL A 138 -0.46 -16.05 -23.28
CA VAL A 138 -1.22 -14.93 -22.72
C VAL A 138 -0.44 -13.63 -22.90
N TYR A 139 0.88 -13.70 -22.81
CA TYR A 139 1.76 -12.53 -22.95
C TYR A 139 1.81 -11.98 -24.40
N LEU A 140 1.91 -12.86 -25.41
CA LEU A 140 1.98 -12.46 -26.83
C LEU A 140 0.61 -12.24 -27.50
N GLY A 141 -0.49 -12.67 -26.87
CA GLY A 141 -1.85 -12.49 -27.43
C GLY A 141 -2.15 -13.31 -28.69
N THR A 142 -1.29 -14.28 -29.06
CA THR A 142 -1.51 -15.18 -30.18
C THR A 142 -2.47 -16.30 -29.79
N SER A 143 -3.73 -16.17 -30.19
CA SER A 143 -4.62 -17.32 -30.34
C SER A 143 -4.03 -18.21 -31.44
N SER A 144 -3.39 -19.32 -31.08
CA SER A 144 -2.77 -20.20 -32.07
C SER A 144 -3.86 -20.84 -32.95
N THR A 145 -3.94 -20.42 -34.20
CA THR A 145 -4.47 -21.24 -35.30
C THR A 145 -3.59 -22.49 -35.43
N HIS A 146 -4.24 -23.63 -35.67
CA HIS A 146 -3.68 -24.99 -35.71
C HIS A 146 -2.47 -25.20 -36.62
N THR A 147 -1.59 -26.13 -36.20
CA THR A 147 -0.85 -27.20 -36.93
C THR A 147 0.29 -27.66 -35.99
N ASP A 148 0.55 -28.91 -35.63
CA ASP A 148 0.13 -30.22 -36.09
C ASP A 148 0.20 -31.20 -34.90
N ALA A 149 -0.47 -32.34 -35.09
CA ALA A 149 -0.40 -33.49 -34.20
C ALA A 149 1.03 -34.02 -34.08
N GLU A 150 1.51 -34.22 -32.84
CA GLU A 150 2.33 -35.37 -32.43
C GLU A 150 2.51 -35.37 -30.90
N GLN A 151 2.64 -36.57 -30.36
CA GLN A 151 2.47 -36.97 -28.96
C GLN A 151 3.60 -36.47 -28.03
N GLU A 152 3.25 -36.06 -26.80
CA GLU A 152 3.90 -36.36 -25.49
C GLU A 152 3.20 -35.50 -24.39
N PRO A 153 2.76 -36.06 -23.23
CA PRO A 153 1.93 -35.39 -22.24
C PRO A 153 2.74 -34.62 -21.18
N ALA A 154 3.83 -33.96 -21.58
CA ALA A 154 4.59 -33.11 -20.68
C ALA A 154 3.97 -31.71 -20.66
N LEU A 155 3.40 -31.30 -19.52
CA LEU A 155 2.89 -29.94 -19.31
C LEU A 155 4.03 -28.93 -19.49
N ASP A 156 4.09 -28.27 -20.65
CA ASP A 156 5.07 -27.22 -20.93
C ASP A 156 4.63 -25.90 -20.28
N TYR A 157 5.02 -25.73 -19.00
CA TYR A 157 4.76 -24.53 -18.22
C TYR A 157 5.38 -23.25 -18.82
N SER A 158 6.34 -23.38 -19.73
CA SER A 158 6.92 -22.24 -20.47
C SER A 158 5.88 -21.58 -21.38
N LYS A 159 5.03 -22.39 -22.02
CA LYS A 159 3.99 -21.90 -22.94
C LYS A 159 2.73 -21.43 -22.20
N MET A 160 2.38 -22.09 -21.10
CA MET A 160 1.10 -21.89 -20.39
C MET A 160 1.22 -21.02 -19.14
N GLY A 161 2.44 -20.77 -18.66
CA GLY A 161 2.75 -20.06 -17.43
C GLY A 161 2.78 -21.00 -16.23
N PHE A 162 3.71 -20.74 -15.30
CA PHE A 162 3.75 -21.47 -14.03
C PHE A 162 2.60 -21.01 -13.14
N PRO A 163 1.84 -21.92 -12.52
CA PRO A 163 0.91 -21.54 -11.47
C PRO A 163 1.67 -21.17 -10.18
N PRO A 164 1.05 -20.40 -9.27
CA PRO A 164 1.68 -19.99 -8.02
C PRO A 164 1.71 -21.16 -7.00
N PHE A 165 2.58 -22.14 -7.23
CA PHE A 165 2.77 -23.25 -6.30
C PHE A 165 3.38 -22.78 -4.97
N LEU A 166 3.05 -23.48 -3.88
CA LEU A 166 3.61 -23.19 -2.55
C LEU A 166 5.15 -23.29 -2.51
N SER A 167 5.72 -24.22 -3.28
CA SER A 167 7.17 -24.37 -3.45
C SER A 167 7.83 -23.13 -4.08
N ILE A 168 7.13 -22.42 -4.96
CA ILE A 168 7.61 -21.19 -5.62
C ILE A 168 7.38 -19.98 -4.71
N ILE A 169 6.13 -19.73 -4.31
CA ILE A 169 5.78 -18.50 -3.59
C ILE A 169 6.41 -18.43 -2.18
N SER A 170 6.71 -19.57 -1.55
CA SER A 170 7.39 -19.61 -0.25
C SER A 170 8.86 -19.19 -0.33
N ARG A 171 9.47 -19.25 -1.52
CA ARG A 171 10.87 -18.83 -1.77
C ARG A 171 10.99 -17.34 -2.07
N LEU A 172 9.91 -16.69 -2.49
CA LEU A 172 9.90 -15.26 -2.81
C LEU A 172 10.10 -14.44 -1.52
N ASN A 173 11.11 -13.58 -1.50
CA ASN A 173 11.26 -12.62 -0.41
C ASN A 173 10.20 -11.50 -0.53
N GLN A 174 10.02 -10.69 0.53
CA GLN A 174 8.98 -9.64 0.53
C GLN A 174 9.20 -8.59 -0.59
N SER A 175 10.44 -8.28 -0.93
CA SER A 175 10.78 -7.36 -2.03
C SER A 175 10.34 -7.92 -3.39
N THR A 176 10.61 -9.21 -3.66
CA THR A 176 10.18 -9.88 -4.88
C THR A 176 8.66 -9.99 -4.95
N VAL A 177 7.99 -10.30 -3.83
CA VAL A 177 6.52 -10.37 -3.80
C VAL A 177 5.90 -9.02 -4.19
N LEU A 178 6.42 -7.92 -3.63
CA LEU A 178 5.96 -6.57 -3.96
C LEU A 178 6.24 -6.20 -5.42
N MET A 179 7.47 -6.44 -5.89
CA MET A 179 7.86 -6.14 -7.26
C MET A 179 7.04 -6.92 -8.28
N VAL A 180 6.87 -8.23 -8.09
CA VAL A 180 6.04 -9.06 -8.98
C VAL A 180 4.57 -8.63 -8.91
N LEU A 181 4.07 -8.26 -7.74
CA LEU A 181 2.71 -7.73 -7.59
C LEU A 181 2.54 -6.45 -8.42
N GLU A 182 3.50 -5.54 -8.39
CA GLU A 182 3.47 -4.29 -9.17
C GLU A 182 3.57 -4.54 -10.67
N ILE A 183 4.46 -5.43 -11.12
CA ILE A 183 4.55 -5.86 -12.52
C ILE A 183 3.19 -6.37 -13.02
N LEU A 184 2.55 -7.26 -12.25
CA LEU A 184 1.29 -7.87 -12.64
C LEU A 184 0.13 -6.87 -12.60
N ILE A 185 0.14 -5.93 -11.65
CA ILE A 185 -0.82 -4.81 -11.63
C ILE A 185 -0.62 -3.93 -12.85
N GLY A 186 0.62 -3.57 -13.20
CA GLY A 186 0.95 -2.80 -14.39
C GLY A 186 0.48 -3.48 -15.67
N TRP A 187 0.76 -4.78 -15.82
CA TRP A 187 0.26 -5.57 -16.96
C TRP A 187 -1.27 -5.58 -17.04
N PHE A 188 -1.94 -5.68 -15.88
CA PHE A 188 -3.39 -5.67 -15.78
C PHE A 188 -4.03 -4.31 -16.11
N GLU A 189 -3.27 -3.21 -16.09
CA GLU A 189 -3.81 -1.91 -16.48
C GLU A 189 -4.07 -1.83 -17.99
N GLU A 190 -3.26 -2.51 -18.79
CA GLU A 190 -3.30 -2.42 -20.26
C GLU A 190 -4.03 -3.60 -20.91
N ARG A 191 -4.25 -4.70 -20.18
CA ARG A 191 -4.73 -5.98 -20.70
C ARG A 191 -5.99 -6.47 -19.99
N GLU A 192 -6.66 -7.44 -20.59
CA GLU A 192 -7.87 -8.04 -20.02
C GLU A 192 -7.56 -8.92 -18.80
N PHE A 193 -8.58 -9.14 -17.96
CA PHE A 193 -8.44 -10.02 -16.80
C PHE A 193 -8.36 -11.49 -17.23
N VAL A 194 -7.28 -12.16 -16.84
CA VAL A 194 -7.06 -13.58 -17.10
C VAL A 194 -7.09 -14.37 -15.78
N PRO A 195 -7.69 -15.58 -15.71
CA PRO A 195 -7.73 -16.37 -14.47
C PRO A 195 -6.36 -16.67 -13.86
N GLN A 196 -5.33 -16.84 -14.69
CA GLN A 196 -3.93 -17.06 -14.30
C GLN A 196 -3.41 -15.86 -13.51
N LEU A 197 -3.64 -14.65 -14.01
CA LEU A 197 -3.33 -13.40 -13.31
C LEU A 197 -4.03 -13.35 -11.96
N GLY A 198 -5.33 -13.67 -11.89
CA GLY A 198 -6.09 -13.68 -10.65
C GLY A 198 -5.52 -14.64 -9.58
N ARG A 199 -5.05 -15.82 -9.98
CA ARG A 199 -4.39 -16.78 -9.07
C ARG A 199 -3.08 -16.24 -8.53
N TRP A 200 -2.25 -15.63 -9.39
CA TRP A 200 -0.99 -15.02 -8.99
C TRP A 200 -1.19 -13.84 -8.05
N LEU A 201 -2.09 -12.91 -8.40
CA LEU A 201 -2.42 -11.78 -7.54
C LEU A 201 -2.92 -12.27 -6.17
N TYR A 202 -3.82 -13.25 -6.14
CA TYR A 202 -4.30 -13.82 -4.88
C TYR A 202 -3.18 -14.45 -4.05
N ALA A 203 -2.31 -15.24 -4.67
CA ALA A 203 -1.19 -15.89 -3.99
C ALA A 203 -0.16 -14.87 -3.45
N LEU A 204 0.19 -13.86 -4.24
CA LEU A 204 1.10 -12.79 -3.83
C LEU A 204 0.51 -11.97 -2.67
N LEU A 205 -0.79 -11.63 -2.72
CA LEU A 205 -1.48 -10.97 -1.62
C LEU A 205 -1.50 -11.82 -0.34
N ALA A 206 -1.56 -13.15 -0.46
CA ALA A 206 -1.47 -14.06 0.67
C ALA A 206 -0.06 -14.11 1.25
N CYS A 207 0.97 -13.92 0.43
CA CYS A 207 2.37 -13.88 0.85
C CYS A 207 2.83 -12.53 1.44
N LEU A 208 2.04 -11.45 1.28
CA LEU A 208 2.37 -10.13 1.82
C LEU A 208 2.36 -10.13 3.36
N GLU A 209 3.50 -9.85 3.98
CA GLU A 209 3.62 -9.73 5.43
C GLU A 209 3.09 -8.36 5.93
N LYS A 210 2.70 -8.32 7.22
CA LYS A 210 2.25 -7.09 7.90
C LYS A 210 3.32 -6.68 8.92
N PRO A 211 3.56 -5.38 9.18
CA PRO A 211 2.87 -4.21 8.62
C PRO A 211 3.22 -3.96 7.15
N LEU A 212 2.21 -3.58 6.36
CA LEU A 212 2.38 -3.28 4.94
C LEU A 212 3.03 -1.90 4.76
N LEU A 213 3.94 -1.80 3.79
CA LEU A 213 4.50 -0.51 3.39
C LEU A 213 3.44 0.37 2.72
N PRO A 214 3.56 1.72 2.81
CA PRO A 214 2.62 2.64 2.15
C PRO A 214 2.48 2.41 0.64
N GLU A 215 3.57 2.03 -0.03
CA GLU A 215 3.62 1.67 -1.45
C GLU A 215 2.74 0.46 -1.74
N ALA A 216 2.92 -0.64 -0.99
CA ALA A 216 2.10 -1.84 -1.09
C ALA A 216 0.60 -1.52 -0.93
N HIS A 217 0.25 -0.66 0.03
CA HIS A 217 -1.13 -0.17 0.19
C HIS A 217 -1.63 0.61 -1.04
N SER A 218 -0.76 1.39 -1.68
CA SER A 218 -1.10 2.11 -2.91
C SER A 218 -1.38 1.15 -4.07
N SER A 219 -0.50 0.17 -4.29
CA SER A 219 -0.61 -0.82 -5.37
C SER A 219 -1.87 -1.67 -5.19
N ILE A 220 -2.16 -2.15 -3.97
CA ILE A 220 -3.41 -2.85 -3.64
C ILE A 220 -4.66 -1.98 -3.93
N ARG A 221 -4.62 -0.68 -3.60
CA ARG A 221 -5.74 0.24 -3.91
C ARG A 221 -5.94 0.41 -5.41
N GLN A 222 -4.87 0.51 -6.17
CA GLN A 222 -4.92 0.64 -7.62
C GLN A 222 -5.51 -0.61 -8.26
N LEU A 223 -5.08 -1.79 -7.81
CA LEU A 223 -5.64 -3.07 -8.21
C LEU A 223 -7.15 -3.13 -7.96
N ALA A 224 -7.63 -2.79 -6.76
CA ALA A 224 -9.08 -2.79 -6.49
C ALA A 224 -9.87 -1.80 -7.34
N ARG A 225 -9.31 -0.62 -7.64
CA ARG A 225 -9.96 0.32 -8.56
C ARG A 225 -10.09 -0.27 -9.95
N ARG A 226 -9.06 -0.93 -10.46
CA ARG A 226 -9.09 -1.62 -11.76
C ARG A 226 -10.09 -2.77 -11.78
N CYS A 227 -10.11 -3.61 -10.75
CA CYS A 227 -11.11 -4.67 -10.65
C CYS A 227 -12.55 -4.12 -10.58
N ALA A 228 -12.75 -2.99 -9.88
CA ALA A 228 -14.05 -2.32 -9.83
C ALA A 228 -14.47 -1.73 -11.19
N GLN A 229 -13.52 -1.15 -11.94
CA GLN A 229 -13.76 -0.67 -13.32
C GLN A 229 -14.16 -1.83 -14.24
N LEU A 230 -13.42 -2.94 -14.24
CA LEU A 230 -13.79 -4.10 -15.06
C LEU A 230 -15.13 -4.71 -14.68
N ARG A 231 -15.44 -4.76 -13.37
CA ARG A 231 -16.78 -5.20 -12.94
C ARG A 231 -17.90 -4.31 -13.50
N SER A 232 -17.65 -3.01 -13.67
CA SER A 232 -18.64 -2.10 -14.25
C SER A 232 -18.83 -2.27 -15.75
N THR A 233 -17.81 -2.75 -16.48
CA THR A 233 -17.90 -3.02 -17.94
C THR A 233 -18.49 -4.40 -18.26
N LEU A 234 -18.45 -5.35 -17.32
CA LEU A 234 -18.91 -6.73 -17.49
C LEU A 234 -20.43 -6.93 -17.37
N VAL A 235 -21.23 -5.87 -17.43
CA VAL A 235 -22.70 -5.94 -17.42
C VAL A 235 -23.19 -6.55 -18.74
N GLY A 236 -23.10 -7.87 -18.87
CA GLY A 236 -23.61 -8.63 -20.03
C GLY A 236 -22.82 -9.87 -20.47
N HIS A 237 -21.61 -10.14 -19.95
CA HIS A 237 -20.79 -11.29 -20.36
C HIS A 237 -20.31 -12.15 -19.18
N ASN A 238 -20.45 -13.47 -19.33
CA ASN A 238 -19.89 -14.60 -18.56
C ASN A 238 -19.77 -14.46 -17.02
N PRO A 239 -20.60 -15.16 -16.22
CA PRO A 239 -20.62 -15.06 -14.75
C PRO A 239 -19.32 -15.53 -14.07
N THR A 240 -18.53 -16.38 -14.72
CA THR A 240 -17.30 -16.97 -14.15
C THR A 240 -16.13 -15.99 -14.02
N ILE A 241 -16.03 -15.02 -14.92
CA ILE A 241 -15.00 -13.95 -14.88
C ILE A 241 -15.39 -12.91 -13.82
N SER A 242 -16.68 -12.58 -13.76
CA SER A 242 -17.26 -11.69 -12.75
C SER A 242 -17.01 -12.21 -11.33
N CYS A 243 -17.26 -13.50 -11.06
CA CYS A 243 -17.05 -14.12 -9.75
C CYS A 243 -15.58 -14.10 -9.27
N LYS A 244 -14.59 -14.14 -10.17
CA LYS A 244 -13.16 -14.14 -9.81
C LYS A 244 -12.59 -12.73 -9.61
N ALA A 245 -13.08 -11.74 -10.35
CA ALA A 245 -12.78 -10.33 -10.06
C ALA A 245 -13.43 -9.87 -8.73
N LEU A 246 -14.59 -10.45 -8.39
CA LEU A 246 -15.31 -10.20 -7.14
C LEU A 246 -14.56 -10.65 -5.89
N SER A 247 -13.87 -11.79 -5.90
CA SER A 247 -13.08 -12.26 -4.75
C SER A 247 -11.89 -11.36 -4.47
N LEU A 248 -11.18 -10.90 -5.51
CA LEU A 248 -10.05 -9.98 -5.38
C LEU A 248 -10.49 -8.59 -4.87
N CYS A 249 -11.64 -8.09 -5.36
CA CYS A 249 -12.28 -6.88 -4.85
C CYS A 249 -12.68 -6.98 -3.37
N ALA A 250 -13.17 -8.15 -2.92
CA ALA A 250 -13.64 -8.33 -1.55
C ALA A 250 -12.50 -8.43 -0.52
N ILE A 251 -11.33 -8.92 -0.94
CA ILE A 251 -10.16 -9.09 -0.06
C ILE A 251 -9.39 -7.77 0.13
N THR A 252 -9.44 -6.89 -0.88
CA THR A 252 -8.70 -5.62 -0.87
C THR A 252 -9.06 -4.69 0.31
N PRO A 253 -10.35 -4.49 0.68
CA PRO A 253 -10.73 -3.76 1.89
C PRO A 253 -10.17 -4.35 3.19
N CYS A 254 -9.98 -5.67 3.25
CA CYS A 254 -9.51 -6.37 4.46
C CYS A 254 -7.99 -6.31 4.66
N LEU A 255 -7.23 -6.01 3.59
CA LEU A 255 -5.82 -5.67 3.69
C LEU A 255 -5.60 -4.23 4.19
N LYS A 256 -6.61 -3.34 4.10
CA LYS A 256 -6.54 -1.97 4.63
C LYS A 256 -6.85 -1.84 6.11
N ARG A 257 -7.57 -2.79 6.72
CA ARG A 257 -7.95 -2.65 8.14
C ARG A 257 -6.76 -2.97 9.05
N PRO A 258 -6.33 -2.05 9.92
CA PRO A 258 -5.43 -2.41 11.02
C PRO A 258 -6.12 -3.49 11.86
N GLN A 259 -5.34 -4.45 12.37
CA GLN A 259 -5.83 -5.63 13.10
C GLN A 259 -6.75 -5.30 14.29
N HIS A 260 -6.78 -4.05 14.76
CA HIS A 260 -7.65 -3.57 15.83
C HIS A 260 -9.13 -3.36 15.44
N ALA A 261 -9.51 -3.36 14.16
CA ALA A 261 -10.89 -3.11 13.72
C ALA A 261 -11.65 -4.39 13.29
N MET A 262 -11.25 -5.56 13.81
CA MET A 262 -11.98 -6.83 13.68
C MET A 262 -12.62 -7.30 14.99
N PHE A 263 -12.69 -6.44 15.99
CA PHE A 263 -13.66 -6.54 17.07
C PHE A 263 -14.59 -5.33 16.96
N PHE A 264 -15.90 -5.60 17.02
CA PHE A 264 -17.06 -4.77 16.65
C PHE A 264 -17.55 -4.94 15.20
#